data_AF-A0A1Y3TE26-F1
#
_entry.id   AF-A0A1Y3TE26-F1
#
_cell.length_a   1.000
_cell.length_b   1.000
_cell.length_c   1.000
_cell.angle_alpha   90.00
_cell.angle_beta   90.00
_cell.angle_gamma   90.00
#
_symmetry.space_group_name_H-M   'P 1'
#
loop_
_entity.id
_entity.type
_entity.pdbx_description
1 polymer ?
#
loop_
_entity_poly.entity_id
_entity_poly.type
_entity_poly.pdbx_seq_one_letter_code
_entity_poly.pdbx_strand_id
1 'polypeptide(L)'
;MYQENGMYQDAASEEVMRRAAYVYAILCGDYDRRSLPPEAERIEDLYAKGAPVDQLYGEMMAAYDRLSQRLHPGEEEDEDVEVFFTNALAMCEYIGLKMYRYGDYYARHPEQFPKKGA
;
A
#
# COMPACT_ATOMS: atom_id res chain seq x y z
N MET A 1 -5.59 1.90 20.52
CA MET A 1 -6.99 1.90 20.05
C MET A 1 -7.40 3.32 19.68
N TYR A 2 -6.99 3.81 18.50
CA TYR A 2 -7.46 5.10 18.02
C TYR A 2 -8.91 4.92 17.57
N GLN A 3 -9.85 5.56 18.27
CA GLN A 3 -11.23 5.64 17.84
C GLN A 3 -11.27 6.40 16.51
N GLU A 4 -11.53 5.68 15.42
CA GLU A 4 -12.03 6.26 14.15
C GLU A 4 -13.42 6.84 14.40
N ASN A 5 -13.49 7.98 15.08
CA ASN A 5 -14.75 8.69 15.29
C ASN A 5 -15.19 9.34 13.97
N GLY A 6 -16.04 8.62 13.24
CA GLY A 6 -17.17 9.22 12.52
C GLY A 6 -16.92 9.84 11.15
N MET A 7 -15.81 9.56 10.46
CA MET A 7 -15.59 10.22 9.17
C MET A 7 -16.31 9.57 7.96
N TYR A 8 -16.93 8.39 8.09
CA TYR A 8 -17.22 7.58 6.91
C TYR A 8 -18.41 6.62 7.12
N GLN A 9 -19.63 7.12 6.95
CA GLN A 9 -20.87 6.31 6.95
C GLN A 9 -21.82 6.68 5.79
N ASP A 10 -21.32 7.27 4.71
CA ASP A 10 -22.12 7.67 3.54
C ASP A 10 -21.55 7.12 2.21
N ALA A 11 -22.34 7.18 1.14
CA ALA A 11 -21.96 6.65 -0.18
C ALA A 11 -20.73 7.38 -0.78
N ALA A 12 -20.49 8.64 -0.40
CA ALA A 12 -19.30 9.37 -0.83
C ALA A 12 -18.02 8.77 -0.22
N SER A 13 -18.10 8.26 1.02
CA SER A 13 -17.04 7.47 1.64
C SER A 13 -16.69 6.22 0.83
N GLU A 14 -17.70 5.45 0.42
CA GLU A 14 -17.50 4.19 -0.30
C GLU A 14 -16.83 4.42 -1.65
N GLU A 15 -17.23 5.49 -2.36
CA GLU A 15 -16.61 5.83 -3.63
C GLU A 15 -15.13 6.23 -3.47
N VAL A 16 -14.80 7.01 -2.44
CA VAL A 16 -13.41 7.38 -2.15
C VAL A 16 -12.58 6.14 -1.82
N MET A 17 -13.13 5.21 -1.03
CA MET A 17 -12.46 3.93 -0.73
C MET A 17 -12.23 3.10 -2.00
N ARG A 18 -13.22 3.02 -2.89
CA ARG A 18 -13.10 2.32 -4.17
C ARG A 18 -12.02 2.92 -5.06
N ARG A 19 -11.93 4.25 -5.11
CA ARG A 19 -10.86 4.96 -5.86
C ARG A 19 -9.49 4.70 -5.25
N ALA A 20 -9.37 4.75 -3.93
CA ALA A 20 -8.12 4.46 -3.22
C ALA A 20 -7.62 3.03 -3.52
N ALA A 21 -8.50 2.03 -3.43
CA ALA A 21 -8.18 0.64 -3.75
C ALA A 21 -7.79 0.46 -5.22
N TYR A 22 -8.49 1.12 -6.14
CA TYR A 22 -8.16 1.08 -7.57
C TYR A 22 -6.77 1.64 -7.86
N VAL A 23 -6.43 2.80 -7.30
CA VAL A 23 -5.09 3.41 -7.47
C VAL A 23 -4.02 2.55 -6.81
N TYR A 24 -4.26 2.02 -5.61
CA TYR A 24 -3.33 1.13 -4.92
C TYR A 24 -2.98 -0.11 -5.76
N ALA A 25 -4.00 -0.78 -6.29
CA ALA A 25 -3.79 -1.97 -7.12
C ALA A 25 -3.02 -1.66 -8.42
N ILE A 26 -3.19 -0.47 -9.02
CA ILE A 26 -2.35 -0.04 -10.16
C ILE A 26 -0.90 0.20 -9.73
N LEU A 27 -0.67 0.85 -8.58
CA LEU A 27 0.68 1.07 -8.02
C LEU A 27 1.41 -0.25 -7.75
N CYS A 28 0.67 -1.28 -7.35
CA CYS A 28 1.17 -2.63 -7.07
C CYS A 28 1.37 -3.50 -8.33
N GLY A 29 0.93 -3.03 -9.51
CA GLY A 29 1.04 -3.79 -10.75
C GLY A 29 -0.03 -4.86 -10.95
N ASP A 30 -1.14 -4.81 -10.21
CA ASP A 30 -2.20 -5.85 -10.22
C ASP A 30 -3.05 -5.86 -11.51
N TYR A 31 -2.90 -4.83 -12.36
CA TYR A 31 -3.61 -4.71 -13.64
C TYR A 31 -2.65 -4.82 -14.83
N ASP A 32 -3.10 -5.48 -15.90
CA ASP A 32 -2.41 -5.37 -17.19
C ASP A 32 -2.48 -3.90 -17.65
N ARG A 33 -1.33 -3.26 -17.76
CA ARG A 33 -1.21 -1.85 -18.21
C ARG A 33 -1.87 -1.61 -19.57
N ARG A 34 -1.96 -2.61 -20.45
CA ARG A 34 -2.64 -2.49 -21.76
C ARG A 34 -4.15 -2.37 -21.64
N SER A 35 -4.71 -2.79 -20.51
CA SER A 35 -6.14 -2.73 -20.22
C SER A 35 -6.56 -1.45 -19.50
N LEU A 36 -5.60 -0.63 -19.06
CA LEU A 36 -5.85 0.58 -18.31
C LEU A 36 -6.24 1.74 -19.25
N PRO A 37 -7.11 2.65 -18.79
CA PRO A 37 -7.40 3.87 -19.54
C PRO A 37 -6.15 4.77 -19.62
N PRO A 38 -6.00 5.61 -20.66
CA PRO A 38 -4.81 6.45 -20.86
C PRO A 38 -4.44 7.32 -19.65
N GLU A 39 -5.43 7.78 -18.87
CA GLU A 39 -5.22 8.60 -17.68
C GLU A 39 -4.44 7.86 -16.58
N ALA A 40 -4.55 6.53 -16.53
CA ALA A 40 -3.85 5.69 -15.56
C ALA A 40 -2.37 5.47 -15.90
N GLU A 41 -1.90 5.83 -17.10
CA GLU A 41 -0.47 5.82 -17.44
C GLU A 41 0.37 6.74 -16.54
N ARG A 42 -0.28 7.74 -15.92
CA ARG A 42 0.34 8.65 -14.96
C ARG A 42 0.63 8.01 -13.61
N ILE A 43 0.04 6.84 -13.34
CA ILE A 43 0.28 6.08 -12.12
C ILE A 43 1.47 5.14 -12.38
N GLU A 44 2.54 5.37 -11.62
CA GLU A 44 3.75 4.55 -11.68
C GLU A 44 3.48 3.16 -11.09
N ASP A 45 4.00 2.12 -11.71
CA ASP A 45 3.98 0.76 -11.16
C ASP A 45 5.26 0.64 -10.36
N LEU A 46 5.11 0.62 -9.03
CA LEU A 46 6.23 0.67 -8.11
C LEU A 46 6.97 -0.67 -8.05
N TYR A 47 6.33 -1.75 -8.50
CA TYR A 47 6.87 -3.12 -8.55
C TYR A 47 7.38 -3.49 -9.94
N ALA A 48 7.33 -2.57 -10.91
CA ALA A 48 7.92 -2.78 -12.21
C ALA A 48 9.41 -3.20 -12.07
N LYS A 49 9.84 -4.16 -12.90
CA LYS A 49 11.20 -4.70 -12.83
C LYS A 49 12.27 -3.60 -12.81
N GLY A 50 13.12 -3.60 -11.77
CA GLY A 50 14.19 -2.63 -11.56
C GLY A 50 13.76 -1.37 -10.80
N ALA A 51 12.47 -1.19 -10.50
CA ALA A 51 11.99 -0.12 -9.64
C ALA A 51 12.49 -0.30 -8.18
N PRO A 52 12.48 0.76 -7.37
CA PRO A 52 12.94 0.67 -5.99
C PRO A 52 12.22 -0.40 -5.16
N VAL A 53 10.89 -0.56 -5.33
CA VAL A 53 10.14 -1.56 -4.54
C VAL A 53 10.42 -2.98 -5.00
N ASP A 54 10.59 -3.23 -6.31
CA ASP A 54 11.05 -4.53 -6.84
C ASP A 54 12.38 -4.96 -6.21
N GLN A 55 13.34 -4.04 -6.11
CA GLN A 55 14.65 -4.31 -5.49
C GLN A 55 14.53 -4.60 -3.99
N LEU A 56 13.80 -3.76 -3.25
CA LEU A 56 13.60 -3.93 -1.80
C LEU A 56 12.86 -5.23 -1.48
N TYR A 57 11.85 -5.56 -2.29
CA TYR A 57 11.10 -6.81 -2.16
C TYR A 57 12.00 -8.02 -2.41
N GLY A 58 12.81 -8.00 -3.47
CA GLY A 58 13.76 -9.06 -3.77
C GLY A 58 14.83 -9.26 -2.67
N GLU A 59 15.37 -8.18 -2.13
CA GLU A 59 16.31 -8.23 -1.00
C GLU A 59 15.68 -8.84 0.26
N MET A 60 14.44 -8.46 0.54
CA MET A 60 13.66 -8.99 1.66
C MET A 60 13.37 -10.48 1.49
N MET A 61 12.90 -10.93 0.31
CA MET A 61 12.66 -12.36 0.05
C MET A 61 13.95 -13.18 0.15
N ALA A 62 15.06 -12.68 -0.39
CA ALA A 62 16.35 -13.35 -0.24
C ALA A 62 16.80 -13.44 1.23
N ALA A 63 16.46 -12.46 2.07
CA ALA A 63 16.75 -12.50 3.50
C ALA A 63 15.82 -13.47 4.25
N TYR A 64 14.54 -13.53 3.87
CA TYR A 64 13.56 -14.49 4.33
C TYR A 64 14.07 -15.92 4.11
N ASP A 65 14.43 -16.29 2.87
CA ASP A 65 14.92 -17.63 2.53
C ASP A 65 16.15 -18.03 3.36
N ARG A 66 17.13 -17.11 3.49
CA ARG A 66 18.32 -17.36 4.31
C ARG A 66 18.00 -17.50 5.79
N LEU A 67 16.94 -16.87 6.29
CA LEU A 67 16.52 -16.98 7.68
C LEU A 67 15.78 -18.29 7.92
N SER A 68 14.80 -18.64 7.07
CA SER A 68 14.08 -19.91 7.12
C SER A 68 15.05 -21.08 7.12
N GLN A 69 16.03 -21.10 6.20
CA GLN A 69 17.04 -22.18 6.16
C GLN A 69 17.95 -22.25 7.41
N ARG A 70 18.14 -21.16 8.15
CA ARG A 70 18.96 -21.15 9.38
C ARG A 70 18.17 -21.59 10.60
N LEU A 71 16.91 -21.18 10.70
CA LEU A 71 16.05 -21.48 11.84
C LEU A 71 15.37 -22.85 11.70
N HIS A 72 14.95 -23.19 10.49
CA HIS A 72 14.19 -24.38 10.12
C HIS A 72 14.80 -25.08 8.89
N PRO A 73 15.98 -25.74 9.01
CA PRO A 73 16.64 -26.36 7.88
C PRO A 73 15.77 -27.43 7.20
N GLY A 74 15.55 -27.29 5.90
CA GLY A 74 14.70 -28.21 5.12
C GLY A 74 13.22 -27.84 5.10
N GLU A 75 12.81 -26.78 5.80
CA GLU A 75 11.51 -26.13 5.63
C GLU A 75 11.67 -24.89 4.74
N GLU A 76 10.63 -24.58 3.97
CA GLU A 76 10.65 -23.42 3.06
C GLU A 76 10.33 -22.12 3.80
N GLU A 77 9.47 -22.18 4.82
CA GLU A 77 8.84 -21.00 5.43
C GLU A 77 8.91 -21.05 6.96
N ASP A 78 9.25 -19.92 7.58
CA ASP A 78 9.17 -19.71 9.03
C ASP A 78 7.88 -18.94 9.35
N GLU A 79 7.01 -19.52 10.19
CA GLU A 79 5.68 -18.97 10.50
C GLU A 79 5.75 -17.58 11.16
N ASP A 80 6.70 -17.35 12.07
CA ASP A 80 6.80 -16.08 12.78
C ASP A 80 7.32 -14.97 11.85
N VAL A 81 8.23 -15.33 10.93
CA VAL A 81 8.74 -14.40 9.91
C VAL A 81 7.63 -14.06 8.91
N GLU A 82 6.82 -15.03 8.51
CA GLU A 82 5.66 -14.82 7.64
C GLU A 82 4.64 -13.88 8.29
N VAL A 83 4.34 -14.08 9.58
CA VAL A 83 3.48 -13.17 10.35
C VAL A 83 4.06 -11.76 10.39
N PHE A 84 5.36 -11.60 10.61
CA PHE A 84 6.00 -10.28 10.60
C PHE A 84 5.85 -9.59 9.23
N PHE A 85 6.16 -10.32 8.16
CA PHE A 85 6.10 -9.82 6.79
C PHE A 85 4.67 -9.43 6.36
N THR A 86 3.72 -10.35 6.53
CA THR A 86 2.30 -10.11 6.20
C THR A 86 1.75 -8.91 6.97
N ASN A 87 2.06 -8.79 8.26
CA ASN A 87 1.63 -7.62 9.04
C ASN A 87 2.31 -6.32 8.60
N ALA A 88 3.58 -6.36 8.21
CA ALA A 88 4.28 -5.18 7.71
C ALA A 88 3.66 -4.67 6.40
N LEU A 89 3.35 -5.56 5.46
CA LEU A 89 2.65 -5.18 4.23
C LEU A 89 1.25 -4.64 4.49
N ALA A 90 0.47 -5.30 5.36
CA ALA A 90 -0.85 -4.83 5.74
C ALA A 90 -0.80 -3.43 6.37
N MET A 91 0.16 -3.16 7.26
CA MET A 91 0.36 -1.81 7.81
C MET A 91 0.66 -0.77 6.72
N CYS A 92 1.53 -1.10 5.76
CA CYS A 92 1.82 -0.23 4.63
C CYS A 92 0.57 0.08 3.79
N GLU A 93 -0.24 -0.94 3.49
CA GLU A 93 -1.51 -0.77 2.77
C GLU A 93 -2.46 0.15 3.55
N TYR A 94 -2.70 -0.11 4.85
CA TYR A 94 -3.56 0.72 5.69
C TYR A 94 -3.10 2.18 5.72
N ILE A 95 -1.80 2.43 5.83
CA ILE A 95 -1.22 3.78 5.81
C ILE A 95 -1.43 4.42 4.43
N GLY A 96 -1.11 3.70 3.35
CA GLY A 96 -1.23 4.19 1.97
C GLY A 96 -2.67 4.58 1.61
N LEU A 97 -3.63 3.72 1.93
CA LEU A 97 -5.06 4.01 1.70
C LEU A 97 -5.54 5.20 2.54
N LYS A 98 -5.10 5.32 3.81
CA LYS A 98 -5.42 6.51 4.63
C LYS A 98 -4.79 7.78 4.07
N MET A 99 -3.54 7.72 3.60
CA MET A 99 -2.86 8.85 2.98
C MET A 99 -3.61 9.33 1.74
N TYR A 100 -4.05 8.39 0.87
CA TYR A 100 -4.86 8.73 -0.29
C TYR A 100 -6.14 9.47 0.12
N ARG A 101 -6.86 8.96 1.12
CA ARG A 101 -8.12 9.56 1.60
C ARG A 101 -7.92 10.96 2.15
N TYR A 102 -6.88 11.18 2.95
CA TYR A 102 -6.55 12.51 3.45
C TYR A 102 -6.12 13.44 2.32
N GLY A 103 -5.34 12.95 1.36
CA GLY A 103 -4.97 13.70 0.16
C GLY A 103 -6.19 14.15 -0.65
N ASP A 104 -7.11 13.23 -0.93
CA ASP A 104 -8.36 13.52 -1.63
C ASP A 104 -9.24 14.52 -0.86
N TYR A 105 -9.35 14.36 0.46
CA TYR A 105 -10.05 15.32 1.32
C TYR A 105 -9.46 16.72 1.22
N TYR A 106 -8.16 16.87 1.44
CA TYR A 106 -7.52 18.19 1.45
C TYR A 106 -7.39 18.80 0.05
N ALA A 107 -7.35 18.00 -1.02
CA ALA A 107 -7.45 18.52 -2.38
C ALA A 107 -8.81 19.19 -2.65
N ARG A 108 -9.88 18.67 -2.01
CA ARG A 108 -11.24 19.24 -2.07
C ARG A 108 -11.48 20.36 -1.05
N HIS A 109 -10.70 20.39 0.02
CA HIS A 109 -10.81 21.33 1.15
C HIS A 109 -9.44 21.96 1.49
N PRO A 110 -8.79 22.68 0.54
CA PRO A 110 -7.44 23.19 0.73
C PRO A 110 -7.32 24.18 1.91
N GLU A 111 -8.41 24.88 2.26
CA GLU A 111 -8.49 25.77 3.41
C GLU A 111 -8.35 25.07 4.76
N GLN A 112 -8.64 23.77 4.80
CA GLN A 112 -8.55 22.95 6.01
C GLN A 112 -7.20 22.27 6.17
N PHE A 113 -6.32 22.35 5.16
CA PHE A 113 -4.98 21.79 5.29
C PHE A 113 -4.24 22.46 6.45
N PRO A 114 -3.66 21.68 7.39
CA PRO A 114 -2.99 22.25 8.55
C PRO A 114 -1.92 23.26 8.16
N LYS A 115 -2.07 24.51 8.62
CA LYS A 115 -1.05 25.54 8.44
C LYS A 115 0.07 25.29 9.45
N LYS A 116 1.30 25.15 8.97
CA LYS A 116 2.47 24.91 9.82
C LYS A 116 2.62 26.09 10.80
N GLY A 117 2.48 25.82 12.11
CA GLY A 117 2.72 26.81 13.17
C GLY A 117 1.48 27.51 13.77
N ALA A 118 0.30 26.90 13.72
CA ALA A 118 -0.82 27.27 14.60
C ALA A 118 -0.72 26.55 15.95
#